data_AF-A0A9Q7WH57-F1
#
_entry.id   AF-A0A9Q7WH57-F1
#
_cell.length_a   1.000
_cell.length_b   1.000
_cell.length_c   1.000
_cell.angle_alpha   90.00
_cell.angle_beta   90.00
_cell.angle_gamma   90.00
#
_symmetry.space_group_name_H-M   'P 1'
#
loop_
_entity.id
_entity.type
_entity.pdbx_description
1 polymer ?
#
loop_
_entity_poly.entity_id
_entity_poly.type
_entity_poly.pdbx_seq_one_letter_code
_entity_poly.pdbx_strand_id
1 'polypeptide(L)'
;MPVYRDGRELVSVAEIAAEHALAESTVRTMNGQAAQRRRAGMPRPWDLPAPADRIGNSPLFDRQAVKAAFDQRPGRGAGGGRPRKMRSAKPAPD
;
A
#
# COMPACT_ATOMS: atom_id res chain seq x y z
N MET A 1 12.05 10.76 10.62
CA MET A 1 13.51 10.55 10.71
C MET A 1 13.79 9.29 9.92
N PRO A 2 14.55 9.36 8.81
CA PRO A 2 14.80 8.19 7.99
C PRO A 2 15.55 7.13 8.80
N VAL A 3 15.03 5.91 8.80
CA VAL A 3 15.64 4.78 9.50
C VAL A 3 16.59 4.10 8.51
N TYR A 4 17.89 4.20 8.73
CA TYR A 4 18.86 3.51 7.89
C TYR A 4 19.20 2.13 8.48
N ARG A 5 19.05 1.08 7.67
CA ARG A 5 19.41 -0.32 8.02
C ARG A 5 20.17 -0.93 6.86
N ASP A 6 21.35 -1.48 7.13
CA ASP A 6 22.21 -2.12 6.11
C ASP A 6 22.43 -1.26 4.85
N GLY A 7 22.57 0.06 5.03
CA GLY A 7 22.73 1.01 3.92
C GLY A 7 21.47 1.31 3.12
N ARG A 8 20.31 0.78 3.52
CA ARG A 8 19.00 1.04 2.92
C ARG A 8 18.21 2.03 3.76
N GLU A 9 17.57 2.98 3.08
CA GLU A 9 16.65 3.92 3.71
C GLU A 9 15.29 3.24 3.88
N LEU A 10 14.88 3.04 5.13
CA LEU A 10 13.61 2.44 5.47
C LEU A 10 12.58 3.52 5.81
N VAL A 11 11.40 3.36 5.22
CA VAL A 11 10.23 4.22 5.39
C VAL A 11 9.06 3.44 5.96
N SER A 12 8.32 4.10 6.84
CA SER A 12 7.09 3.57 7.42
C SER A 12 5.89 3.72 6.47
N VAL A 13 4.80 3.02 6.78
CA VAL A 13 3.50 3.19 6.08
C VAL A 13 3.04 4.65 6.07
N ALA A 14 3.26 5.38 7.17
CA ALA A 14 2.88 6.79 7.31
C ALA A 14 3.72 7.70 6.41
N GLU A 15 5.02 7.45 6.30
CA GLU A 15 5.90 8.20 5.39
C GLU A 15 5.54 7.93 3.93
N ILE A 16 5.31 6.67 3.55
CA ILE A 16 4.86 6.31 2.20
C ILE A 16 3.53 7.01 1.86
N ALA A 17 2.60 7.06 2.83
CA ALA A 17 1.33 7.74 2.68
C ALA A 17 1.53 9.25 2.46
N ALA A 18 2.39 9.90 3.24
CA ALA A 18 2.73 11.31 3.09
C ALA A 18 3.44 11.60 1.75
N GLU A 19 4.42 10.78 1.36
CA GLU A 19 5.21 10.95 0.14
C GLU A 19 4.36 10.82 -1.14
N HIS A 20 3.40 9.90 -1.15
CA HIS A 20 2.55 9.64 -2.31
C HIS A 20 1.16 10.29 -2.24
N ALA A 21 0.91 11.14 -1.25
CA ALA A 21 -0.39 11.77 -0.99
C ALA A 21 -1.56 10.75 -0.92
N LEU A 22 -1.32 9.62 -0.24
CA LEU A 22 -2.29 8.56 -0.02
C LEU A 22 -2.74 8.51 1.43
N ALA A 23 -3.90 7.92 1.69
CA ALA A 23 -4.29 7.57 3.06
C ALA A 23 -3.46 6.37 3.56
N GLU A 24 -3.06 6.39 4.84
CA GLU A 24 -2.35 5.26 5.45
C GLU A 24 -3.11 3.93 5.34
N SER A 25 -4.45 3.98 5.46
CA SER A 25 -5.32 2.80 5.30
C SER A 25 -5.22 2.19 3.91
N THR A 26 -5.02 3.02 2.87
CA THR A 26 -4.75 2.58 1.49
C THR A 26 -3.43 1.84 1.42
N VAL A 27 -2.36 2.40 2.00
CA VAL A 27 -1.03 1.77 2.01
C VAL A 27 -1.06 0.44 2.77
N ARG A 28 -1.76 0.36 3.91
CA ARG A 28 -1.96 -0.91 4.65
C ARG A 28 -2.72 -1.93 3.81
N THR A 29 -3.77 -1.51 3.11
CA THR A 29 -4.54 -2.39 2.22
C THR A 29 -3.67 -2.91 1.07
N MET A 30 -2.88 -2.04 0.46
CA MET A 30 -1.93 -2.42 -0.59
C MET A 30 -0.90 -3.42 -0.07
N ASN A 31 -0.38 -3.23 1.15
CA ASN A 31 0.56 -4.18 1.76
C ASN A 31 -0.10 -5.54 2.00
N GLY A 32 -1.34 -5.56 2.50
CA GLY A 32 -2.11 -6.80 2.68
C GLY A 32 -2.34 -7.54 1.36
N GLN A 33 -2.73 -6.83 0.30
CA GLN A 33 -2.90 -7.40 -1.04
C GLN A 33 -1.59 -7.93 -1.61
N ALA A 34 -0.50 -7.17 -1.47
CA ALA A 34 0.83 -7.58 -1.91
C ALA A 34 1.30 -8.83 -1.16
N ALA A 35 1.09 -8.90 0.15
CA ALA A 35 1.40 -10.08 0.96
C ALA A 35 0.58 -11.30 0.53
N GLN A 36 -0.72 -11.12 0.25
CA GLN A 36 -1.58 -12.19 -0.25
C GLN A 36 -1.11 -12.69 -1.63
N ARG A 37 -0.78 -11.77 -2.55
CA ARG A 37 -0.26 -12.09 -3.89
C ARG A 37 1.07 -12.83 -3.83
N ARG A 38 1.99 -12.40 -2.96
CA ARG A 38 3.26 -13.11 -2.71
C ARG A 38 3.02 -14.53 -2.20
N ARG A 39 2.09 -14.72 -1.25
CA ARG A 39 1.70 -16.05 -0.76
C ARG A 39 1.08 -16.93 -1.86
N ALA A 40 0.33 -16.33 -2.78
CA ALA A 40 -0.25 -17.01 -3.93
C ALA A 40 0.75 -17.24 -5.09
N GLY A 41 2.02 -16.82 -4.95
CA GLY A 41 3.04 -16.95 -6.00
C GLY A 41 2.83 -16.02 -7.20
N MET A 42 1.99 -14.98 -7.06
CA MET A 42 1.64 -14.04 -8.13
C MET A 42 2.02 -12.58 -7.77
N PRO A 43 3.27 -12.27 -7.40
CA PRO A 43 3.68 -10.91 -7.09
C PRO A 43 3.59 -10.01 -8.33
N ARG A 44 3.09 -8.78 -8.16
CA ARG A 44 3.06 -7.79 -9.25
C ARG A 44 4.24 -6.82 -9.12
N PRO A 45 4.78 -6.30 -10.24
CA PRO A 45 5.89 -5.35 -10.21
C PRO A 45 5.55 -4.04 -9.48
N TRP A 46 4.28 -3.63 -9.51
CA TRP A 46 3.76 -2.45 -8.80
C TRP A 46 3.16 -2.74 -7.41
N ASP A 47 3.35 -3.96 -6.88
CA ASP A 47 3.00 -4.25 -5.50
C ASP A 47 4.01 -3.60 -4.55
N LEU A 48 3.56 -3.23 -3.35
CA LEU A 48 4.49 -2.85 -2.28
C LEU A 48 5.55 -3.95 -2.11
N PRO A 49 6.80 -3.62 -1.76
CA PRO A 49 7.82 -4.62 -1.48
C PRO A 49 7.55 -5.35 -0.16
N ALA A 50 8.26 -6.45 0.08
CA ALA A 50 8.23 -7.10 1.38
C ALA A 50 8.77 -6.14 2.45
N PRO A 51 8.18 -6.10 3.67
CA PRO A 51 8.74 -5.32 4.76
C PRO A 51 10.17 -5.77 5.04
N ALA A 52 11.11 -4.83 5.05
CA ALA A 52 12.52 -5.11 5.35
C ALA A 52 12.75 -5.25 6.86
N ASP A 53 12.02 -4.46 7.65
CA ASP A 53 12.09 -4.49 9.11
C ASP A 53 10.73 -4.09 9.71
N ARG A 54 10.62 -4.04 11.03
CA ARG A 54 9.46 -3.53 11.77
C ARG A 54 9.91 -2.75 12.99
N ILE A 55 9.27 -1.62 13.26
CA ILE A 55 9.41 -0.90 14.54
C ILE A 55 8.11 -1.05 15.31
N GLY A 56 8.15 -1.79 16.42
CA GLY A 56 6.96 -2.17 17.17
C GLY A 56 5.98 -2.93 16.27
N ASN A 57 4.78 -2.38 16.09
CA ASN A 57 3.73 -2.94 15.21
C ASN A 57 3.68 -2.30 13.81
N SER A 58 4.63 -1.45 13.47
CA SER A 58 4.70 -0.74 12.19
C SER A 58 5.73 -1.38 11.27
N PRO A 59 5.33 -1.95 10.11
CA PRO A 59 6.28 -2.47 9.14
C PRO A 59 7.05 -1.32 8.47
N LEU A 60 8.33 -1.57 8.23
CA LEU A 60 9.25 -0.69 7.51
C LEU A 60 9.57 -1.28 6.14
N PHE A 61 9.61 -0.42 5.13
CA PHE A 61 9.85 -0.78 3.74
C PHE A 61 11.06 -0.04 3.21
N ASP A 62 11.77 -0.66 2.27
CA ASP A 62 12.83 0.03 1.55
C ASP A 62 12.22 1.13 0.66
N ARG A 63 12.63 2.37 0.90
CA ARG A 63 12.15 3.55 0.18
C ARG A 63 12.37 3.46 -1.32
N GLN A 64 13.53 2.95 -1.76
CA GLN A 64 13.86 2.81 -3.17
C GLN A 64 12.94 1.79 -3.85
N ALA A 65 12.70 0.66 -3.19
CA ALA A 65 11.82 -0.38 -3.70
C ALA A 65 10.35 0.09 -3.75
N VAL A 66 9.90 0.84 -2.75
CA VAL A 66 8.58 1.47 -2.74
C VAL A 66 8.44 2.44 -3.90
N LYS A 67 9.40 3.34 -4.08
CA LYS A 67 9.41 4.30 -5.19
C LYS A 67 9.35 3.60 -6.54
N ALA A 68 10.16 2.57 -6.76
CA ALA A 68 10.15 1.78 -7.99
C ALA A 68 8.78 1.12 -8.26
N ALA A 69 8.14 0.55 -7.23
CA ALA A 69 6.81 -0.03 -7.35
C ALA A 69 5.74 1.01 -7.73
N PHE A 70 5.83 2.22 -7.18
CA PHE A 70 4.93 3.32 -7.54
C PHE A 70 5.18 3.86 -8.95
N ASP A 71 6.45 3.96 -9.37
CA ASP A 71 6.85 4.40 -10.71
C ASP A 71 6.37 3.40 -11.80
N GLN A 72 6.35 2.10 -11.48
CA GLN A 72 5.89 1.03 -12.38
C GLN A 72 4.36 0.87 -12.43
N ARG A 73 3.60 1.65 -11.65
CA ARG A 73 2.15 1.47 -11.54
C ARG A 73 1.44 2.06 -12.77
N PRO A 74 0.75 1.25 -13.60
CA PRO A 74 0.07 1.77 -14.78
C PRO A 74 -1.11 2.66 -14.36
N GLY A 75 -1.00 3.96 -14.66
CA GLY A 75 -2.01 4.99 -14.42
C GLY A 75 -2.06 5.49 -12.97
N ARG A 76 -1.85 6.81 -12.79
CA ARG A 76 -1.95 7.59 -11.54
C ARG A 76 -3.40 7.70 -10.99
N GLY A 77 -4.24 6.68 -11.23
CA GLY A 77 -5.66 6.63 -10.91
C GLY A 77 -6.27 5.22 -10.73
N ALA A 78 -5.55 4.13 -10.99
CA ALA A 78 -6.11 2.77 -10.90
C ALA A 78 -6.27 2.20 -9.47
N GLY A 79 -6.08 3.04 -8.44
CA GLY A 79 -6.30 2.70 -7.03
C GLY A 79 -7.33 3.57 -6.31
N GLY A 80 -8.03 4.44 -7.05
CA GLY A 80 -8.95 5.44 -6.50
C GLY A 80 -10.32 4.84 -6.17
N GLY A 81 -10.49 4.41 -4.93
CA GLY A 81 -11.81 4.18 -4.35
C GLY A 81 -12.43 2.83 -4.69
N ARG A 82 -12.63 2.02 -3.65
CA ARG A 82 -13.66 0.98 -3.67
C ARG A 82 -14.96 1.67 -4.11
N PRO A 83 -15.68 1.23 -5.18
CA PRO A 83 -17.01 1.77 -5.44
C PRO A 83 -17.81 1.57 -4.15
N ARG A 84 -18.26 2.67 -3.56
CA ARG A 84 -19.11 2.63 -2.37
C ARG A 84 -20.34 1.83 -2.80
N LYS A 85 -20.52 0.64 -2.23
CA LYS A 85 -21.72 -0.19 -2.47
C LYS A 85 -22.90 0.68 -2.06
N MET A 86 -23.58 1.32 -3.03
CA MET A 86 -24.89 1.91 -2.79
C MET A 86 -25.73 0.73 -2.29
N ARG A 87 -26.04 0.73 -0.99
CA ARG A 87 -27.14 -0.08 -0.49
C ARG A 87 -28.35 0.44 -1.24
N SER A 88 -28.80 -0.32 -2.22
CA SER A 88 -30.08 -0.18 -2.88
C SER A 88 -31.14 0.06 -1.80
N ALA A 89 -31.68 1.27 -1.77
CA ALA A 89 -32.80 1.61 -0.92
C ALA A 89 -33.95 0.67 -1.27
N LYS A 90 -34.44 -0.06 -0.26
CA LYS A 90 -35.72 -0.78 -0.36
C LYS A 90 -36.82 0.26 -0.64
N PRO A 91 -37.74 0.03 -1.58
CA PRO A 91 -38.94 0.85 -1.66
C PRO A 91 -39.77 0.61 -0.39
N ALA A 92 -40.25 1.69 0.21
CA ALA A 92 -41.23 1.65 1.29
C ALA A 92 -42.57 1.15 0.73
N PRO A 93 -43.32 0.28 1.44
CA PRO A 93 -44.71 0.04 1.12
C PRO A 93 -45.61 1.13 1.74
N ASP A 94 -46.64 1.52 0.99
CA ASP A 94 -47.77 2.37 1.38
C ASP A 94 -48.57 1.79 2.56
#